data_AF-A0A7S1LZ17-F1
#
_entry.id   AF-A0A7S1LZ17-F1
#
_cell.length_a   1.000
_cell.length_b   1.000
_cell.length_c   1.000
_cell.angle_alpha   90.00
_cell.angle_beta   90.00
_cell.angle_gamma   90.00
#
_symmetry.space_group_name_H-M   'P 1'
#
loop_
_entity.id
_entity.type
_entity.pdbx_description
1 polymer ?
#
loop_
_entity_poly.entity_id
_entity_poly.type
_entity_poly.pdbx_seq_one_letter_code
_entity_poly.pdbx_strand_id
1 'polypeptide(L)'
;EELLASATRATKALFTELLSLPKKSKPGKPGEGHFEVTALPAPIMRRPREKAPPKEKPLSAWEKFALKKGINLNRKKNNKQWNEARQEWQDKWGKRAREAERAADWVREVPKNYVPGEAGADPFLDDKRAKKEKLAKAKKNQERNERRAATTARAQAEAAALERTASKLKTASMGKFDKSAAKAGKKLKR
;
A
#
# COMPACT_ATOMS: atom_id res chain seq x y z
N GLU A 1 46.10 -28.57 -3.47
CA GLU A 1 45.23 -29.77 -3.44
C GLU A 1 44.33 -29.81 -2.20
N GLU A 2 44.80 -29.43 -1.01
CA GLU A 2 44.01 -29.43 0.24
C GLU A 2 42.73 -28.61 0.22
N LEU A 3 42.72 -27.42 -0.41
CA LEU A 3 41.52 -26.59 -0.55
C LEU A 3 40.43 -27.30 -1.35
N LEU A 4 40.81 -28.02 -2.40
CA LEU A 4 39.86 -28.78 -3.23
C LEU A 4 39.30 -29.96 -2.44
N ALA A 5 40.14 -30.70 -1.71
CA ALA A 5 39.69 -31.77 -0.82
C ALA A 5 38.70 -31.25 0.25
N SER A 6 39.01 -30.12 0.90
CA SER A 6 38.12 -29.48 1.88
C SER A 6 36.78 -29.06 1.25
N ALA A 7 36.81 -28.41 0.09
CA ALA A 7 35.61 -28.00 -0.63
C ALA A 7 34.74 -29.21 -1.01
N THR A 8 35.33 -30.30 -1.52
CA THR A 8 34.57 -31.53 -1.84
C THR A 8 33.93 -32.17 -0.62
N ARG A 9 34.58 -32.14 0.55
CA ARG A 9 33.99 -32.63 1.80
C ARG A 9 32.79 -31.77 2.24
N ALA A 10 32.93 -30.44 2.15
CA ALA A 10 31.88 -29.51 2.53
C ALA A 10 30.65 -29.60 1.59
N THR A 11 30.85 -29.69 0.27
CA THR A 11 29.74 -29.83 -0.68
C THR A 11 29.03 -31.16 -0.53
N LYS A 12 29.76 -32.27 -0.30
CA LYS A 12 29.16 -33.58 0.00
C LYS A 12 28.22 -33.50 1.20
N ALA A 13 28.67 -32.91 2.32
CA ALA A 13 27.84 -32.72 3.51
C ALA A 13 26.60 -31.85 3.25
N LEU A 14 26.72 -30.81 2.42
CA LEU A 14 25.59 -29.96 2.04
C LEU A 14 24.56 -30.72 1.19
N PHE A 15 25.01 -31.50 0.21
CA PHE A 15 24.10 -32.26 -0.65
C PHE A 15 23.41 -33.40 0.08
N THR A 16 24.06 -34.05 1.04
CA THR A 16 23.42 -35.08 1.87
C THR A 16 22.25 -34.50 2.68
N GLU A 17 22.42 -33.30 3.25
CA GLU A 17 21.35 -32.58 3.94
C GLU A 17 20.27 -32.08 2.98
N LEU A 18 20.63 -31.58 1.80
CA LEU A 18 19.66 -31.09 0.83
C LEU A 18 18.78 -32.20 0.25
N LEU A 19 19.33 -33.41 0.08
CA LEU A 19 18.61 -34.57 -0.46
C LEU A 19 17.74 -35.27 0.60
N SER A 20 18.01 -35.09 1.89
CA SER A 20 17.18 -35.64 2.99
C SER A 20 15.90 -34.84 3.23
N LEU A 21 15.84 -33.59 2.76
CA LEU A 21 14.68 -32.71 2.91
C LEU A 21 13.45 -33.19 2.12
N PRO A 22 12.23 -32.87 2.59
CA PRO A 22 10.99 -33.28 1.94
C PRO A 22 10.83 -32.65 0.55
N LYS A 23 10.48 -33.49 -0.43
CA LYS A 23 10.25 -33.11 -1.83
C LYS A 23 8.77 -32.99 -2.14
N LYS A 24 8.40 -32.03 -3.00
CA LYS A 24 7.04 -31.82 -3.50
C LYS A 24 7.04 -31.91 -5.02
N SER A 25 6.27 -32.82 -5.58
CA SER A 25 6.04 -32.87 -7.03
C SER A 25 5.06 -31.77 -7.44
N LYS A 26 5.43 -30.97 -8.44
CA LYS A 26 4.56 -29.99 -9.09
C LYS A 26 4.37 -30.38 -10.55
N PRO A 27 3.13 -30.44 -11.05
CA PRO A 27 2.90 -30.60 -12.49
C PRO A 27 3.46 -29.37 -13.22
N GLY A 28 4.24 -29.61 -14.27
CA GLY A 28 4.68 -28.56 -15.18
C GLY A 28 3.54 -28.04 -16.06
N LYS A 29 3.86 -27.06 -16.91
CA LYS A 29 2.95 -26.63 -17.99
C LYS A 29 2.68 -27.81 -18.95
N PRO A 30 1.56 -27.80 -19.71
CA PRO A 30 1.35 -28.81 -20.73
C PRO A 30 2.56 -28.92 -21.67
N GLY A 31 3.24 -30.08 -21.68
CA GLY A 31 4.46 -30.35 -22.46
C GLY A 31 5.77 -30.35 -21.65
N GLU A 32 5.78 -29.76 -20.45
CA GLU A 32 6.89 -29.81 -19.50
C GLU A 32 6.48 -30.78 -18.36
N GLY A 33 7.21 -31.87 -18.16
CA GLY A 33 6.83 -32.95 -17.23
C GLY A 33 6.70 -32.54 -15.75
N HIS A 34 6.74 -33.52 -14.84
CA HIS A 34 6.68 -33.26 -13.41
C HIS A 34 8.02 -32.71 -12.88
N PHE A 35 7.97 -31.69 -12.02
CA PHE A 35 9.14 -31.14 -11.33
C PHE A 35 9.12 -31.49 -9.84
N GLU A 36 10.20 -32.10 -9.34
CA GLU A 36 10.40 -32.28 -7.90
C GLU A 36 11.06 -31.03 -7.31
N VAL A 37 10.40 -30.41 -6.35
CA VAL A 37 10.89 -29.21 -5.66
C VAL A 37 11.06 -29.52 -4.18
N THR A 38 12.29 -29.36 -3.67
CA THR A 38 12.61 -29.47 -2.24
C THR A 38 12.24 -28.20 -1.49
N ALA A 39 11.61 -28.32 -0.32
CA ALA A 39 11.31 -27.17 0.54
C ALA A 39 12.50 -26.82 1.44
N LEU A 40 13.13 -25.68 1.20
CA LEU A 40 14.24 -25.18 2.02
C LEU A 40 13.72 -24.53 3.33
N PRO A 41 14.46 -24.67 4.45
CA PRO A 41 14.13 -23.98 5.69
C PRO A 41 14.34 -22.45 5.56
N ALA A 42 13.75 -21.69 6.48
CA ALA A 42 13.96 -20.26 6.53
C ALA A 42 15.45 -19.94 6.83
N PRO A 43 16.03 -18.91 6.17
CA PRO A 43 17.43 -18.56 6.37
C PRO A 43 17.67 -18.09 7.80
N ILE A 44 18.67 -18.68 8.48
CA ILE A 44 19.03 -18.37 9.87
C ILE A 44 19.82 -17.05 9.94
N MET A 45 20.62 -16.75 8.91
CA MET A 45 21.47 -15.56 8.87
C MET A 45 20.66 -14.29 8.62
N ARG A 46 20.54 -13.43 9.64
CA ARG A 46 19.87 -12.13 9.51
C ARG A 46 20.72 -11.16 8.67
N ARG A 47 20.28 -10.92 7.44
CA ARG A 47 20.91 -9.93 6.55
C ARG A 47 20.26 -8.55 6.70
N PRO A 48 21.02 -7.45 6.55
CA PRO A 48 20.43 -6.12 6.48
C PRO A 48 19.52 -6.02 5.26
N ARG A 49 18.36 -5.40 5.44
CA ARG A 49 17.44 -5.12 4.32
C ARG A 49 18.02 -4.01 3.47
N GLU A 50 17.87 -4.13 2.16
CA GLU A 50 18.20 -3.06 1.21
C GLU A 50 17.34 -1.81 1.43
N LYS A 51 16.02 -2.03 1.60
CA LYS A 51 15.04 -0.96 1.80
C LYS A 51 14.38 -1.07 3.17
N ALA A 52 14.14 0.08 3.77
CA ALA A 52 13.37 0.19 5.00
C ALA A 52 11.99 -0.47 4.82
N PRO A 53 11.40 -1.02 5.90
CA PRO A 53 10.02 -1.48 5.86
C PRO A 53 9.10 -0.35 5.39
N PRO A 54 8.05 -0.66 4.61
CA PRO A 54 7.07 0.34 4.23
C PRO A 54 6.47 0.96 5.48
N LYS A 55 6.48 2.30 5.56
CA LYS A 55 5.86 3.00 6.68
C LYS A 55 4.35 2.85 6.62
N GLU A 56 3.71 2.77 7.77
CA GLU A 56 2.26 2.79 7.87
C GLU A 56 1.71 4.08 7.24
N LYS A 57 0.63 3.94 6.46
CA LYS A 57 0.02 5.09 5.81
C LYS A 57 -0.62 5.98 6.88
N PRO A 58 -0.28 7.27 6.95
CA PRO A 58 -0.92 8.17 7.89
C PRO A 58 -2.40 8.33 7.54
N LEU A 59 -3.25 8.29 8.56
CA LEU A 59 -4.69 8.45 8.42
C LEU A 59 -5.03 9.80 7.78
N SER A 60 -5.86 9.78 6.74
CA SER A 60 -6.41 10.97 6.10
C SER A 60 -7.40 11.69 7.03
N ALA A 61 -7.71 12.96 6.73
CA ALA A 61 -8.65 13.73 7.53
C ALA A 61 -10.05 13.08 7.61
N TRP A 62 -10.50 12.45 6.52
CA TRP A 62 -11.77 11.74 6.48
C TRP A 62 -11.72 10.45 7.31
N GLU A 63 -10.61 9.72 7.26
CA GLU A 63 -10.46 8.48 8.05
C GLU A 63 -10.42 8.79 9.54
N LYS A 64 -9.74 9.86 9.95
CA LYS A 64 -9.77 10.36 11.34
C LYS A 64 -11.18 10.71 11.78
N PHE A 65 -11.94 11.38 10.91
CA PHE A 65 -13.35 11.71 11.19
C PHE A 65 -14.22 10.46 11.30
N ALA A 66 -14.07 9.52 10.36
CA ALA A 66 -14.81 8.28 10.33
C ALA A 66 -14.53 7.43 11.58
N LEU A 67 -13.27 7.29 12.00
CA LEU A 67 -12.91 6.63 13.25
C LEU A 67 -13.55 7.31 14.47
N LYS A 68 -13.48 8.65 14.55
CA LYS A 68 -14.11 9.41 15.63
C LYS A 68 -15.64 9.24 15.68
N LYS A 69 -16.27 9.02 14.53
CA LYS A 69 -17.72 8.85 14.40
C LYS A 69 -18.17 7.39 14.36
N GLY A 70 -17.26 6.42 14.45
CA GLY A 70 -17.59 5.00 14.34
C GLY A 70 -18.11 4.57 12.96
N ILE A 71 -17.76 5.31 11.90
CA ILE A 71 -18.14 4.98 10.53
C ILE A 71 -17.22 3.90 9.99
N ASN A 72 -17.80 2.79 9.51
CA ASN A 72 -17.07 1.67 8.92
C ASN A 72 -16.30 2.08 7.65
N LEU A 73 -14.97 2.14 7.76
CA LEU A 73 -14.09 2.65 6.71
C LEU A 73 -13.93 1.67 5.53
N ASN A 74 -13.95 0.37 5.81
CA ASN A 74 -13.64 -0.70 4.85
C ASN A 74 -14.88 -1.36 4.23
N ARG A 75 -16.04 -0.67 4.21
CA ARG A 75 -17.25 -1.24 3.61
C ARG A 75 -17.11 -1.31 2.08
N LYS A 76 -17.04 -2.53 1.55
CA LYS A 76 -17.09 -2.77 0.09
C LYS A 76 -18.42 -2.26 -0.47
N LYS A 77 -18.34 -1.36 -1.46
CA LYS A 77 -19.52 -0.89 -2.21
C LYS A 77 -19.62 -1.71 -3.50
N ASN A 78 -20.70 -2.49 -3.66
CA ASN A 78 -20.96 -3.22 -4.90
C ASN A 78 -21.24 -2.24 -6.05
N ASN A 79 -20.88 -2.58 -7.28
CA ASN A 79 -21.12 -1.72 -8.45
C ASN A 79 -22.58 -1.77 -8.92
N LYS A 80 -23.23 -2.93 -8.83
CA LYS A 80 -24.60 -3.11 -9.32
C LYS A 80 -25.63 -2.42 -8.41
N GLN A 81 -26.63 -1.81 -9.03
CA GLN A 81 -27.82 -1.23 -8.41
C GLN A 81 -29.05 -1.72 -9.19
N TRP A 82 -30.06 -2.15 -8.46
CA TRP A 82 -31.32 -2.58 -9.06
C TRP A 82 -32.11 -1.36 -9.51
N ASN A 83 -32.57 -1.34 -10.76
CA ASN A 83 -33.48 -0.34 -11.27
C ASN A 83 -34.89 -0.93 -11.36
N GLU A 84 -35.80 -0.44 -10.51
CA GLU A 84 -37.17 -0.97 -10.39
C GLU A 84 -38.01 -0.78 -11.67
N ALA A 85 -37.79 0.30 -12.42
CA ALA A 85 -38.57 0.60 -13.63
C ALA A 85 -38.23 -0.32 -14.80
N ARG A 86 -36.99 -0.78 -14.89
CA ARG A 86 -36.53 -1.69 -15.96
C ARG A 86 -36.37 -3.14 -15.49
N GLN A 87 -36.53 -3.41 -14.19
CA GLN A 87 -36.29 -4.70 -13.56
C GLN A 87 -34.91 -5.29 -13.93
N GLU A 88 -33.90 -4.43 -13.99
CA GLU A 88 -32.55 -4.80 -14.43
C GLU A 88 -31.48 -4.25 -13.47
N TRP A 89 -30.38 -4.99 -13.36
CA TRP A 89 -29.18 -4.53 -12.65
C TRP A 89 -28.39 -3.55 -13.52
N GLN A 90 -28.31 -2.31 -13.07
CA GLN A 90 -27.48 -1.28 -13.69
C GLN A 90 -26.18 -1.09 -12.92
N ASP A 91 -25.09 -0.85 -13.64
CA ASP A 91 -23.82 -0.50 -13.03
C ASP A 91 -23.84 0.97 -12.57
N LYS A 92 -23.35 1.25 -11.35
CA LYS A 92 -23.26 2.63 -10.82
C LYS A 92 -22.15 3.45 -11.46
N TRP A 93 -21.09 2.81 -11.93
CA TRP A 93 -19.97 3.44 -12.61
C TRP A 93 -19.35 2.50 -13.64
N GLY A 94 -18.65 3.06 -14.62
CA GLY A 94 -18.01 2.31 -15.71
C GLY A 94 -18.61 2.64 -17.08
N LYS A 95 -18.31 1.81 -18.09
CA LYS A 95 -18.72 2.03 -19.49
C LYS A 95 -20.24 1.94 -19.65
N ARG A 96 -20.84 0.83 -19.19
CA ARG A 96 -22.29 0.57 -19.27
C ARG A 96 -23.11 1.66 -18.57
N ALA A 97 -22.62 2.14 -17.43
CA ALA A 97 -23.25 3.25 -16.70
C ALA A 97 -23.26 4.56 -17.52
N ARG A 98 -22.13 4.90 -18.18
CA ARG A 98 -22.03 6.10 -19.03
C ARG A 98 -22.86 5.99 -20.30
N GLU A 99 -22.91 4.81 -20.90
CA GLU A 99 -23.76 4.54 -22.08
C GLU A 99 -25.24 4.68 -21.71
N ALA A 100 -25.65 4.14 -20.56
CA ALA A 100 -27.01 4.29 -20.02
C ALA A 100 -27.35 5.75 -19.66
N GLU A 101 -26.43 6.49 -19.02
CA GLU A 101 -26.60 7.92 -18.72
C GLU A 101 -26.79 8.73 -20.01
N ARG A 102 -25.95 8.50 -21.03
CA ARG A 102 -26.07 9.18 -22.32
C ARG A 102 -27.35 8.83 -23.07
N ALA A 103 -27.81 7.59 -22.99
CA ALA A 103 -29.07 7.17 -23.61
C ALA A 103 -30.31 7.75 -22.91
N ALA A 104 -30.23 7.96 -21.59
CA ALA A 104 -31.30 8.59 -20.82
C ALA A 104 -31.35 10.12 -20.98
N ASP A 105 -30.20 10.76 -21.15
CA ASP A 105 -30.02 12.22 -21.19
C ASP A 105 -30.14 12.79 -22.62
N TRP A 106 -31.25 12.45 -23.32
CA TRP A 106 -31.51 12.88 -24.70
C TRP A 106 -32.24 14.23 -24.80
N VAL A 107 -33.08 14.57 -23.81
CA VAL A 107 -33.76 15.86 -23.67
C VAL A 107 -33.78 16.26 -22.21
N ARG A 108 -33.59 17.55 -21.93
CA ARG A 108 -33.66 18.11 -20.58
C ARG A 108 -34.59 19.30 -20.55
N GLU A 109 -35.58 19.24 -19.68
CA GLU A 109 -36.50 20.35 -19.46
C GLU A 109 -35.75 21.48 -18.74
N VAL A 110 -35.72 22.65 -19.38
CA VAL A 110 -35.11 23.85 -18.81
C VAL A 110 -36.21 24.68 -18.16
N PRO A 111 -36.13 24.95 -16.84
CA PRO A 111 -37.11 25.81 -16.19
C PRO A 111 -37.03 27.23 -16.75
N LYS A 112 -38.17 27.94 -16.79
CA LYS A 112 -38.28 29.30 -17.35
C LYS A 112 -37.34 30.34 -16.71
N ASN A 113 -36.89 30.06 -15.48
CA ASN A 113 -35.96 30.89 -14.70
C ASN A 113 -34.51 30.39 -14.76
N TYR A 114 -34.16 29.51 -15.71
CA TYR A 114 -32.79 29.07 -15.89
C TYR A 114 -31.92 30.26 -16.28
N VAL A 115 -31.01 30.63 -15.39
CA VAL A 115 -29.95 31.59 -15.68
C VAL A 115 -28.72 30.75 -16.08
N PRO A 116 -28.33 30.75 -17.36
CA PRO A 116 -27.09 30.12 -17.78
C PRO A 116 -25.94 30.65 -16.93
N GLY A 117 -25.04 29.76 -16.47
CA GLY A 117 -23.89 30.16 -15.64
C GLY A 117 -22.95 31.14 -16.35
N GLU A 118 -23.00 31.18 -17.68
CA GLU A 118 -22.35 32.15 -18.57
C GLU A 118 -23.26 32.43 -19.78
N ALA A 119 -23.06 33.55 -20.48
CA ALA A 119 -23.81 33.88 -21.70
C ALA A 119 -23.60 32.79 -22.77
N GLY A 120 -24.67 32.04 -23.09
CA GLY A 120 -24.66 30.93 -24.07
C GLY A 120 -24.42 29.53 -23.48
N ALA A 121 -24.50 29.35 -22.16
CA ALA A 121 -24.28 28.04 -21.54
C ALA A 121 -25.48 27.08 -21.67
N ASP A 122 -25.19 25.88 -22.19
CA ASP A 122 -26.08 24.73 -22.28
C ASP A 122 -26.12 23.96 -20.94
N PRO A 123 -27.30 23.57 -20.42
CA PRO A 123 -27.44 22.70 -19.24
C PRO A 123 -26.50 21.49 -19.20
N PHE A 124 -26.21 20.86 -20.35
CA PHE A 124 -25.29 19.72 -20.41
C PHE A 124 -23.83 20.12 -20.13
N LEU A 125 -23.43 21.34 -20.48
CA LEU A 125 -22.08 21.86 -20.22
C LEU A 125 -21.92 22.24 -18.74
N ASP A 126 -22.96 22.77 -18.11
CA ASP A 126 -22.94 23.17 -16.71
C ASP A 126 -22.79 21.96 -15.78
N ASP A 127 -23.45 20.83 -16.07
CA ASP A 127 -23.23 19.58 -15.33
C ASP A 127 -21.81 19.03 -15.49
N LYS A 128 -21.24 19.13 -16.70
CA LYS A 128 -19.84 18.75 -16.95
C LYS A 128 -18.87 19.64 -16.18
N ARG A 129 -19.14 20.95 -16.10
CA ARG A 129 -18.36 21.91 -15.31
C ARG A 129 -18.46 21.56 -13.82
N ALA A 130 -19.67 21.36 -13.29
CA ALA A 130 -19.87 20.96 -11.90
C ALA A 130 -19.16 19.63 -11.54
N LYS A 131 -19.19 18.64 -12.45
CA LYS A 131 -18.44 17.38 -12.31
C LYS A 131 -16.93 17.65 -12.26
N LYS A 132 -16.39 18.48 -13.16
CA LYS A 132 -14.97 18.87 -13.17
C LYS A 132 -14.55 19.60 -11.90
N GLU A 133 -15.36 20.53 -11.40
CA GLU A 133 -15.09 21.25 -10.16
C GLU A 133 -15.06 20.34 -8.94
N LYS A 134 -16.00 19.39 -8.84
CA LYS A 134 -16.00 18.36 -7.78
C LYS A 134 -14.73 17.53 -7.83
N LEU A 135 -14.28 17.13 -9.02
CA LEU A 135 -13.02 16.41 -9.22
C LEU A 135 -11.80 17.27 -8.84
N ALA A 136 -11.77 18.54 -9.21
CA ALA A 136 -10.69 19.46 -8.85
C ALA A 136 -10.61 19.64 -7.32
N LYS A 137 -11.75 19.81 -6.64
CA LYS A 137 -11.84 19.87 -5.18
C LYS A 137 -11.34 18.58 -4.52
N ALA A 138 -11.69 17.42 -5.07
CA ALA A 138 -11.21 16.13 -4.58
C ALA A 138 -9.69 15.99 -4.70
N LYS A 139 -9.12 16.35 -5.86
CA LYS A 139 -7.66 16.34 -6.09
C LYS A 139 -6.93 17.29 -5.13
N LYS A 140 -7.43 18.52 -4.95
CA LYS A 140 -6.87 19.49 -3.99
C LYS A 140 -6.89 18.95 -2.54
N ASN A 141 -7.97 18.27 -2.16
CA ASN A 141 -8.07 17.64 -0.84
C ASN A 141 -7.10 16.47 -0.67
N GLN A 142 -6.90 15.68 -1.72
CA GLN A 142 -5.91 14.60 -1.74
C GLN A 142 -4.48 15.16 -1.56
N GLU A 143 -4.11 16.15 -2.34
CA GLU A 143 -2.79 16.80 -2.25
C GLU A 143 -2.57 17.41 -0.86
N ARG A 144 -3.59 18.07 -0.29
CA ARG A 144 -3.51 18.59 1.09
C ARG A 144 -3.28 17.47 2.11
N ASN A 145 -3.91 16.31 1.94
CA ASN A 145 -3.70 15.17 2.82
C ASN A 145 -2.28 14.60 2.67
N GLU A 146 -1.76 14.52 1.45
CA GLU A 146 -0.38 14.08 1.17
C GLU A 146 0.66 15.04 1.76
N ARG A 147 0.46 16.36 1.62
CA ARG A 147 1.32 17.37 2.27
C ARG A 147 1.28 17.26 3.79
N ARG A 148 0.11 17.05 4.38
CA ARG A 148 -0.05 16.81 5.84
C ARG A 148 0.60 15.51 6.29
N ALA A 149 0.52 14.47 5.47
CA ALA A 149 1.18 13.19 5.71
C ALA A 149 2.71 13.36 5.75
N ALA A 150 3.28 14.06 4.77
CA ALA A 150 4.72 14.32 4.69
C ALA A 150 5.24 15.14 5.88
N THR A 151 4.52 16.21 6.25
CA THR A 151 4.88 17.05 7.41
C THR A 151 4.77 16.31 8.73
N THR A 152 3.70 15.53 8.93
CA THR A 152 3.55 14.69 10.13
C THR A 152 4.66 13.63 10.21
N ALA A 153 4.99 12.99 9.09
CA ALA A 153 6.06 12.00 9.04
C ALA A 153 7.43 12.61 9.35
N ARG A 154 7.70 13.84 8.91
CA ARG A 154 8.93 14.58 9.26
C ARG A 154 8.97 14.91 10.74
N ALA A 155 7.88 15.45 11.31
CA ALA A 155 7.79 15.77 12.74
C ALA A 155 7.98 14.52 13.62
N GLN A 156 7.38 13.38 13.24
CA GLN A 156 7.58 12.10 13.94
C GLN A 156 9.03 11.61 13.85
N ALA A 157 9.69 11.79 12.70
CA ALA A 157 11.10 11.42 12.54
C ALA A 157 12.01 12.30 13.40
N GLU A 158 11.73 13.59 13.50
CA GLU A 158 12.46 14.55 14.33
C GLU A 158 12.27 14.26 15.83
N ALA A 159 11.03 14.03 16.26
CA ALA A 159 10.73 13.61 17.63
C ALA A 159 11.45 12.30 18.00
N ALA A 160 11.45 11.31 17.10
CA ALA A 160 12.18 10.06 17.30
C ALA A 160 13.71 10.26 17.35
N ALA A 161 14.24 11.24 16.61
CA ALA A 161 15.66 11.59 16.68
C ALA A 161 16.01 12.27 18.01
N LEU A 162 15.18 13.22 18.48
CA LEU A 162 15.34 13.89 19.76
C LEU A 162 15.21 12.93 20.95
N GLU A 163 14.29 11.96 20.91
CA GLU A 163 14.20 10.92 21.94
C GLU A 163 15.47 10.04 21.98
N ARG A 164 16.06 9.74 20.83
CA ARG A 164 17.33 9.00 20.74
C ARG A 164 18.52 9.81 21.26
N THR A 165 18.55 11.12 21.06
CA THR A 165 19.61 11.97 21.61
C THR A 165 19.42 12.18 23.11
N ALA A 166 18.18 12.43 23.56
CA ALA A 166 17.84 12.58 24.96
C ALA A 166 18.14 11.32 25.77
N SER A 167 17.80 10.13 25.26
CA SER A 167 18.15 8.86 25.92
C SER A 167 19.68 8.66 26.05
N LYS A 168 20.47 9.01 25.03
CA LYS A 168 21.95 8.97 25.10
C LYS A 168 22.53 9.97 26.10
N LEU A 169 21.94 11.17 26.20
CA LEU A 169 22.37 12.18 27.18
C LEU A 169 22.03 11.74 28.61
N LYS A 170 20.86 11.14 28.83
CA LYS A 170 20.44 10.58 30.13
C LYS A 170 21.38 9.45 30.58
N THR A 171 21.77 8.53 29.70
CA THR A 171 22.74 7.46 30.04
C THR A 171 24.14 8.00 30.31
N ALA A 172 24.58 9.04 29.57
CA ALA A 172 25.85 9.72 29.83
C ALA A 172 25.88 10.42 31.21
N SER A 173 24.78 11.05 31.64
CA SER A 173 24.71 11.76 32.92
C SER A 173 24.78 10.84 34.15
N MET A 174 24.36 9.57 34.01
CA MET A 174 24.41 8.58 35.09
C MET A 174 25.78 7.86 35.20
N GLY A 175 26.82 8.38 34.54
CA GLY A 175 28.18 7.81 34.54
C GLY A 175 28.29 6.43 33.88
N LYS A 176 27.19 5.94 33.28
CA LYS A 176 27.11 4.66 32.58
C LYS A 176 27.05 4.92 31.08
N PHE A 177 28.22 5.25 30.53
CA PHE A 177 28.43 5.26 29.08
C PHE A 177 28.12 3.88 28.51
N ASP A 178 27.25 3.81 27.51
CA ASP A 178 26.89 2.58 26.80
C ASP A 178 28.13 1.94 26.12
N LYS A 179 28.88 1.13 26.88
CA LYS A 179 29.97 0.28 26.34
C LYS A 179 29.47 -0.76 25.34
N SER A 180 28.14 -0.93 25.24
CA SER A 180 27.45 -1.88 24.35
C SER A 180 27.60 -1.51 22.87
N ALA A 181 27.55 -0.22 22.50
CA ALA A 181 27.74 0.20 21.10
C ALA A 181 29.17 -0.11 20.59
N ALA A 182 30.19 0.00 21.47
CA ALA A 182 31.57 -0.36 21.14
C ALA A 182 31.85 -1.87 21.15
N LYS A 183 31.08 -2.68 21.92
CA LYS A 183 31.22 -4.14 21.98
C LYS A 183 30.37 -4.89 20.94
N ALA A 184 29.32 -4.29 20.39
CA ALA A 184 28.50 -4.92 19.35
C ALA A 184 29.29 -5.22 18.05
N GLY A 185 30.33 -4.43 17.75
CA GLY A 185 31.28 -4.72 16.67
C GLY A 185 32.33 -5.80 17.00
N LYS A 186 32.49 -6.17 18.29
CA LYS A 186 33.54 -7.10 18.75
C LYS A 186 33.01 -8.46 19.23
N LYS A 187 31.70 -8.59 19.48
CA LYS A 187 31.05 -9.85 19.93
C LYS A 187 30.42 -10.68 18.82
N LEU A 188 30.65 -10.35 17.55
CA LEU A 188 30.31 -11.20 16.40
C LEU A 188 31.55 -11.92 15.86
N LYS A 189 32.31 -12.54 16.77
CA LYS A 189 33.33 -13.55 16.46
C LYS A 189 33.11 -14.71 17.42
N ARG A 190 32.15 -15.56 17.08
CA ARG A 190 32.08 -16.99 17.39
C ARG A 190 30.89 -17.55 16.62
#